data_AF-A0A382VYX6-F1
#
_entry.id   AF-A0A382VYX6-F1
#
_cell.length_a   1.000
_cell.length_b   1.000
_cell.length_c   1.000
_cell.angle_alpha   90.00
_cell.angle_beta   90.00
_cell.angle_gamma   90.00
#
_symmetry.space_group_name_H-M   'P 1'
#
loop_
_entity.id
_entity.type
_entity.pdbx_description
1 polymer ?
#
loop_
_entity_poly.entity_id
_entity_poly.type
_entity_poly.pdbx_seq_one_letter_code
_entity_poly.pdbx_strand_id
1 'polypeptide(L)'
;NQLVPEKTISFTTVDVTRPVLTQVTAVSTPTKNRTPSYSFRSSEAGTISYGGSCGASTSTITANTDTTIVLSKSTSLSNPLDEGTYIDCAITVRDSSGNRGFLNINPFTIDITPPTVQAVSPANNLTDISLGVSLGVRFSEPMDTSTVTANTSDTTCAGYGVQVSKSPSFGDCVQMSGAPAYSNFESDFLLTPSGNLPDEEWFKIRVSTSVTDLAGNSLATEYTMPNGFETADINAPVLTEVTAVTTPSNDDSPDYVFKSNEDGTLSFPSGISCSSNTGTS
;
A
#
# COMPACT_ATOMS: atom_id res chain seq x y z
N ASN A 1 -20.61 38.92 -86.26
CA ASN A 1 -20.13 38.89 -84.86
C ASN A 1 -21.22 38.41 -83.94
N GLN A 2 -21.34 37.10 -83.71
CA GLN A 2 -22.04 36.61 -82.52
C GLN A 2 -20.99 36.44 -81.42
N LEU A 3 -21.17 37.17 -80.32
CA LEU A 3 -20.38 37.02 -79.11
C LEU A 3 -20.77 35.69 -78.45
N VAL A 4 -19.78 34.85 -78.20
CA VAL A 4 -19.93 33.59 -77.45
C VAL A 4 -20.14 33.95 -75.97
N PRO A 5 -21.03 33.26 -75.22
CA PRO A 5 -21.22 33.55 -73.80
C PRO A 5 -19.94 33.23 -73.01
N GLU A 6 -19.52 34.15 -72.15
CA GLU A 6 -18.40 33.94 -71.26
C GLU A 6 -18.77 32.86 -70.23
N LYS A 7 -18.04 31.74 -70.24
CA LYS A 7 -18.24 30.64 -69.30
C LYS A 7 -17.44 30.95 -68.03
N THR A 8 -18.11 31.43 -66.99
CA THR A 8 -17.50 31.64 -65.68
C THR A 8 -17.10 30.30 -65.08
N ILE A 9 -15.79 30.07 -64.91
CA ILE A 9 -15.25 28.93 -64.17
C ILE A 9 -15.13 29.37 -62.71
N SER A 10 -16.04 28.90 -61.87
CA SER A 10 -15.94 29.09 -60.41
C SER A 10 -14.96 28.08 -59.84
N PHE A 11 -13.89 28.56 -59.21
CA PHE A 11 -12.98 27.73 -58.42
C PHE A 11 -13.47 27.71 -56.97
N THR A 12 -13.81 26.55 -56.45
CA THR A 12 -13.97 26.36 -55.01
C THR A 12 -12.60 26.18 -54.39
N THR A 13 -12.28 26.99 -53.38
CA THR A 13 -11.07 26.81 -52.58
C THR A 13 -11.20 25.51 -51.78
N VAL A 14 -10.31 24.56 -52.04
CA VAL A 14 -10.21 23.33 -51.24
C VAL A 14 -9.63 23.71 -49.88
N ASP A 15 -10.31 23.29 -48.82
CA ASP A 15 -9.80 23.43 -47.47
C ASP A 15 -8.68 22.43 -47.24
N VAL A 16 -7.54 22.95 -46.78
CA VAL A 16 -6.30 22.20 -46.51
C VAL A 16 -5.89 22.30 -45.04
N THR A 17 -6.74 22.93 -44.22
CA THR A 17 -6.48 23.11 -42.79
C THR A 17 -6.70 21.77 -42.09
N ARG A 18 -5.75 21.36 -41.26
CA ARG A 18 -5.86 20.11 -40.52
C ARG A 18 -6.50 20.40 -39.16
N PRO A 19 -7.41 19.53 -38.68
CA PRO A 19 -7.87 19.59 -37.32
C PRO A 19 -6.68 19.56 -36.34
N VAL A 20 -6.62 20.51 -35.43
CA VAL A 20 -5.66 20.55 -34.31
C VAL A 20 -6.40 20.10 -33.07
N LEU A 21 -5.94 19.01 -32.47
CA LEU A 21 -6.54 18.44 -31.27
C LEU A 21 -5.73 18.83 -30.03
N THR A 22 -6.42 19.20 -28.96
CA THR A 22 -5.83 19.53 -27.67
C THR A 22 -6.50 18.76 -26.56
N GLN A 23 -5.72 18.08 -25.71
CA GLN A 23 -6.23 17.48 -24.48
C GLN A 23 -6.79 18.55 -23.56
N VAL A 24 -7.90 18.23 -22.89
CA VAL A 24 -8.53 19.05 -21.85
C VAL A 24 -8.41 18.34 -20.51
N THR A 25 -8.85 17.08 -20.41
CA THR A 25 -8.72 16.25 -19.20
C THR A 25 -8.13 14.90 -19.56
N ALA A 26 -7.00 14.58 -18.93
CA ALA A 26 -6.35 13.27 -19.06
C ALA A 26 -7.05 12.20 -18.22
N VAL A 27 -6.77 10.93 -18.50
CA VAL A 27 -7.12 9.83 -17.60
C VAL A 27 -6.19 9.88 -16.39
N SER A 28 -6.73 9.82 -15.18
CA SER A 28 -5.94 9.65 -13.96
C SER A 28 -5.21 8.31 -13.98
N THR A 29 -3.95 8.26 -13.57
CA THR A 29 -3.15 7.03 -13.57
C THR A 29 -2.34 6.89 -12.28
N PRO A 30 -2.27 5.68 -11.68
CA PRO A 30 -3.10 4.51 -12.00
C PRO A 30 -4.58 4.73 -11.62
N THR A 31 -5.49 3.90 -12.12
CA THR A 31 -6.92 3.97 -11.76
C THR A 31 -7.62 2.62 -11.80
N LYS A 32 -8.51 2.38 -10.84
CA LYS A 32 -9.43 1.23 -10.86
C LYS A 32 -10.66 1.40 -11.75
N ASN A 33 -10.88 2.60 -12.29
CA ASN A 33 -11.99 2.83 -13.20
C ASN A 33 -11.68 2.26 -14.58
N ARG A 34 -12.29 1.12 -14.91
CA ARG A 34 -12.12 0.42 -16.18
C ARG A 34 -12.85 1.06 -17.38
N THR A 35 -13.60 2.14 -17.16
CA THR A 35 -14.22 2.98 -18.20
C THR A 35 -13.89 4.45 -17.94
N PRO A 36 -12.61 4.84 -18.01
CA PRO A 36 -12.23 6.20 -17.67
C PRO A 36 -12.75 7.19 -18.71
N SER A 37 -13.12 8.37 -18.24
CA SER A 37 -13.46 9.49 -19.12
C SER A 37 -12.20 10.22 -19.56
N TYR A 38 -12.19 10.68 -20.81
CA TYR A 38 -11.13 11.51 -21.39
C TYR A 38 -11.78 12.66 -22.14
N SER A 39 -11.24 13.88 -22.02
CA SER A 39 -11.77 15.02 -22.76
C SER A 39 -10.71 15.76 -23.57
N PHE A 40 -11.12 16.20 -24.75
CA PHE A 40 -10.29 16.92 -25.71
C PHE A 40 -11.14 17.86 -26.56
N ARG A 41 -10.47 18.74 -27.30
CA ARG A 41 -11.09 19.66 -28.24
C ARG A 41 -10.40 19.56 -29.59
N SER A 42 -11.13 19.86 -30.66
CA SER A 42 -10.60 19.96 -32.03
C SER A 42 -10.85 21.36 -32.57
N SER A 43 -9.91 21.94 -33.33
CA SER A 43 -10.10 23.24 -34.00
C SER A 43 -11.17 23.23 -35.09
N GLU A 44 -11.52 22.04 -35.58
CA GLU A 44 -12.48 21.80 -36.65
C GLU A 44 -13.47 20.69 -36.27
N ALA A 45 -14.68 20.75 -36.84
CA ALA A 45 -15.68 19.71 -36.69
C ALA A 45 -15.34 18.52 -37.60
N GLY A 46 -15.74 17.31 -37.20
CA GLY A 46 -15.41 16.14 -37.99
C GLY A 46 -15.85 14.82 -37.40
N THR A 47 -15.49 13.74 -38.07
CA THR A 47 -15.68 12.37 -37.58
C THR A 47 -14.47 11.93 -36.76
N ILE A 48 -14.69 11.25 -35.64
CA ILE A 48 -13.66 10.69 -34.78
C ILE A 48 -13.43 9.22 -35.14
N SER A 49 -12.16 8.81 -35.16
CA SER A 49 -11.77 7.40 -35.15
C SER A 49 -10.70 7.16 -34.08
N TYR A 50 -10.73 5.97 -33.47
CA TYR A 50 -9.81 5.58 -32.41
C TYR A 50 -8.77 4.57 -32.93
N GLY A 51 -7.55 4.65 -32.41
CA GLY A 51 -6.46 3.73 -32.69
C GLY A 51 -5.86 3.15 -31.41
N GLY A 52 -5.16 2.02 -31.56
CA GLY A 52 -4.54 1.29 -30.45
C GLY A 52 -5.52 0.40 -29.69
N SER A 53 -5.28 0.26 -28.39
CA SER A 53 -6.02 -0.65 -27.52
C SER A 53 -7.32 -0.05 -26.95
N CYS A 54 -7.54 1.26 -27.14
CA CYS A 54 -8.73 1.97 -26.67
C CYS A 54 -9.74 2.24 -27.81
N GLY A 55 -11.02 2.28 -27.46
CA GLY A 55 -12.11 2.77 -28.29
C GLY A 55 -13.16 3.54 -27.50
N ALA A 56 -14.02 4.28 -28.18
CA ALA A 56 -15.21 4.90 -27.60
C ALA A 56 -16.34 4.97 -28.63
N SER A 57 -17.58 5.16 -28.16
CA SER A 57 -18.77 5.21 -29.02
C SER A 57 -18.97 6.56 -29.72
N THR A 58 -18.43 7.65 -29.17
CA THR A 58 -18.52 8.98 -29.77
C THR A 58 -17.81 9.00 -31.11
N SER A 59 -18.52 9.31 -32.19
CA SER A 59 -17.99 9.23 -33.57
C SER A 59 -17.89 10.58 -34.27
N THR A 60 -18.29 11.68 -33.62
CA THR A 60 -18.24 13.04 -34.17
C THR A 60 -17.81 14.04 -33.12
N ILE A 61 -17.25 15.16 -33.57
CA ILE A 61 -16.83 16.29 -32.73
C ILE A 61 -17.28 17.61 -33.34
N THR A 62 -17.63 18.57 -32.49
CA THR A 62 -17.91 19.96 -32.87
C THR A 62 -16.65 20.80 -32.71
N ALA A 63 -16.41 21.72 -33.65
CA ALA A 63 -15.25 22.60 -33.62
C ALA A 63 -15.24 23.45 -32.33
N ASN A 64 -14.07 23.53 -31.71
CA ASN A 64 -13.76 24.38 -30.57
C ASN A 64 -14.60 24.13 -29.29
N THR A 65 -15.22 22.95 -29.18
CA THR A 65 -15.96 22.52 -27.99
C THR A 65 -15.28 21.34 -27.31
N ASP A 66 -15.23 21.38 -25.97
CA ASP A 66 -14.74 20.27 -25.18
C ASP A 66 -15.64 19.04 -25.38
N THR A 67 -15.03 17.94 -25.80
CA THR A 67 -15.72 16.68 -26.08
C THR A 67 -15.20 15.64 -25.12
N THR A 68 -16.11 15.06 -24.33
CA THR A 68 -15.81 13.98 -23.40
C THR A 68 -16.17 12.64 -24.03
N ILE A 69 -15.25 11.68 -23.95
CA ILE A 69 -15.42 10.30 -24.39
C ILE A 69 -15.23 9.37 -23.20
N VAL A 70 -15.90 8.21 -23.24
CA VAL A 70 -15.71 7.13 -22.27
C VAL A 70 -14.92 6.03 -22.96
N LEU A 71 -13.73 5.73 -22.44
CA LEU A 71 -12.84 4.73 -23.04
C LEU A 71 -13.31 3.32 -22.68
N SER A 72 -13.18 2.43 -23.65
CA SER A 72 -13.58 1.01 -23.64
C SER A 72 -12.62 0.21 -24.53
N LYS A 73 -12.75 -1.12 -24.58
CA LYS A 73 -11.88 -1.95 -25.44
C LYS A 73 -12.08 -1.61 -26.92
N SER A 74 -10.99 -1.45 -27.67
CA SER A 74 -11.06 -1.21 -29.12
C SER A 74 -11.74 -2.36 -29.89
N THR A 75 -11.70 -3.59 -29.37
CA THR A 75 -12.32 -4.78 -29.97
C THR A 75 -13.81 -4.91 -29.66
N SER A 76 -14.31 -4.25 -28.61
CA SER A 76 -15.71 -4.31 -28.21
C SER A 76 -16.05 -3.14 -27.29
N LEU A 77 -16.73 -2.14 -27.83
CA LEU A 77 -17.06 -0.90 -27.13
C LEU A 77 -18.06 -1.08 -25.96
N SER A 78 -18.67 -2.26 -25.83
CA SER A 78 -19.49 -2.62 -24.67
C SER A 78 -18.68 -3.16 -23.49
N ASN A 79 -17.40 -3.48 -23.71
CA ASN A 79 -16.56 -4.09 -22.70
C ASN A 79 -15.60 -3.05 -22.10
N PRO A 80 -15.49 -3.00 -20.75
CA PRO A 80 -14.56 -2.12 -20.07
C PRO A 80 -13.11 -2.54 -20.35
N LEU A 81 -12.16 -1.62 -20.21
CA LEU A 81 -10.72 -1.89 -20.34
C LEU A 81 -10.29 -2.99 -19.36
N ASP A 82 -9.33 -3.82 -19.75
CA ASP A 82 -8.71 -4.78 -18.84
C ASP A 82 -7.62 -4.10 -18.00
N GLU A 83 -7.23 -4.76 -16.91
CA GLU A 83 -6.04 -4.40 -16.15
C GLU A 83 -4.80 -4.36 -17.06
N GLY A 84 -3.98 -3.33 -16.90
CA GLY A 84 -2.76 -3.16 -17.69
C GLY A 84 -2.44 -1.72 -18.04
N THR A 85 -1.30 -1.55 -18.68
CA THR A 85 -0.78 -0.24 -19.12
C THR A 85 -1.17 0.03 -20.57
N TYR A 86 -1.76 1.20 -20.82
CA TYR A 86 -2.22 1.66 -22.12
C TYR A 86 -1.32 2.80 -22.60
N ILE A 87 -0.51 2.56 -23.63
CA ILE A 87 0.46 3.53 -24.20
C ILE A 87 0.20 3.85 -25.68
N ASP A 88 -0.71 3.13 -26.32
CA ASP A 88 -0.92 3.13 -27.77
C ASP A 88 -2.24 3.80 -28.21
N CYS A 89 -3.01 4.32 -27.26
CA CYS A 89 -4.33 4.87 -27.54
C CYS A 89 -4.25 6.22 -28.24
N ALA A 90 -4.92 6.34 -29.39
CA ALA A 90 -4.89 7.53 -30.22
C ALA A 90 -6.28 7.92 -30.73
N ILE A 91 -6.46 9.22 -30.94
CA ILE A 91 -7.65 9.84 -31.50
C ILE A 91 -7.26 10.48 -32.83
N THR A 92 -8.05 10.23 -33.87
CA THR A 92 -7.97 10.94 -35.14
C THR A 92 -9.28 11.63 -35.42
N VAL A 93 -9.24 12.89 -35.83
CA VAL A 93 -10.41 13.62 -36.34
C VAL A 93 -10.20 13.86 -37.83
N ARG A 94 -11.22 13.55 -38.64
CA ARG A 94 -11.28 13.86 -40.07
C ARG A 94 -12.36 14.91 -40.32
N ASP A 95 -11.99 16.03 -40.91
CA ASP A 95 -12.94 17.10 -41.28
C ASP A 95 -13.80 16.71 -42.51
N SER A 96 -14.67 17.61 -42.97
CA SER A 96 -15.48 17.41 -44.17
C SER A 96 -14.69 17.37 -45.47
N SER A 97 -13.49 17.95 -45.47
CA SER A 97 -12.61 18.13 -46.64
C SER A 97 -11.60 16.99 -46.79
N GLY A 98 -11.50 16.11 -45.79
CA GLY A 98 -10.63 14.95 -45.72
C GLY A 98 -9.32 15.16 -44.96
N ASN A 99 -9.06 16.35 -44.43
CA ASN A 99 -7.88 16.65 -43.61
C ASN A 99 -7.97 15.92 -42.27
N ARG A 100 -6.81 15.51 -41.74
CA ARG A 100 -6.72 14.65 -40.54
C ARG A 100 -5.87 15.26 -39.44
N GLY A 101 -6.45 15.39 -38.25
CA GLY A 101 -5.77 15.72 -37.00
C GLY A 101 -5.55 14.49 -36.13
N PHE A 102 -4.51 14.49 -35.31
CA PHE A 102 -4.16 13.37 -34.43
C PHE A 102 -3.87 13.85 -33.01
N LEU A 103 -4.25 13.04 -32.02
CA LEU A 103 -3.91 13.24 -30.61
C LEU A 103 -3.64 11.87 -29.97
N ASN A 104 -2.48 11.73 -29.34
CA ASN A 104 -2.20 10.57 -28.50
C ASN A 104 -2.81 10.80 -27.13
N ILE A 105 -3.51 9.80 -26.60
CA ILE A 105 -3.94 9.80 -25.21
C ILE A 105 -2.71 9.52 -24.35
N ASN A 106 -2.48 10.33 -23.31
CA ASN A 106 -1.36 10.12 -22.40
C ASN A 106 -1.40 8.71 -21.82
N PRO A 107 -0.23 8.06 -21.62
CA PRO A 107 -0.18 6.75 -21.00
C PRO A 107 -0.92 6.70 -19.67
N PHE A 108 -1.68 5.64 -19.45
CA PHE A 108 -2.38 5.38 -18.20
C PHE A 108 -2.41 3.89 -17.88
N THR A 109 -2.55 3.55 -16.61
CA THR A 109 -2.66 2.17 -16.13
C THR A 109 -4.04 1.95 -15.50
N ILE A 110 -4.70 0.88 -15.94
CA ILE A 110 -5.85 0.31 -15.24
C ILE A 110 -5.34 -0.70 -14.25
N ASP A 111 -5.68 -0.51 -12.99
CA ASP A 111 -5.28 -1.38 -11.89
C ASP A 111 -6.49 -1.65 -11.00
N ILE A 112 -6.90 -2.90 -10.96
CA ILE A 112 -8.08 -3.37 -10.22
C ILE A 112 -7.72 -4.44 -9.19
N THR A 113 -6.43 -4.70 -9.00
CA THR A 113 -5.95 -5.74 -8.10
C THR A 113 -5.85 -5.15 -6.70
N PRO A 114 -6.53 -5.73 -5.70
CA PRO A 114 -6.37 -5.30 -4.32
C PRO A 114 -4.97 -5.60 -3.77
N PRO A 115 -4.39 -4.70 -2.97
CA PRO A 115 -3.15 -4.96 -2.27
C PRO A 115 -3.33 -6.04 -1.19
N THR A 116 -2.24 -6.74 -0.90
CA THR A 116 -2.14 -7.78 0.15
C THR A 116 -0.93 -7.53 1.05
N VAL A 117 -1.00 -7.98 2.31
CA VAL A 117 0.15 -7.97 3.22
C VAL A 117 1.02 -9.19 2.92
N GLN A 118 2.22 -8.99 2.40
CA GLN A 118 3.18 -10.06 2.10
C GLN A 118 4.00 -10.48 3.31
N ALA A 119 4.39 -9.52 4.15
CA ALA A 119 5.20 -9.79 5.33
C ALA A 119 4.98 -8.74 6.42
N VAL A 120 5.24 -9.15 7.64
CA VAL A 120 5.32 -8.29 8.82
C VAL A 120 6.63 -8.54 9.56
N SER A 121 7.12 -7.51 10.24
CA SER A 121 8.30 -7.57 11.09
C SER A 121 7.98 -6.95 12.46
N PRO A 122 8.30 -7.60 13.59
CA PRO A 122 8.76 -8.98 13.73
C PRO A 122 7.83 -10.00 13.05
N ALA A 123 8.37 -11.16 12.65
CA ALA A 123 7.57 -12.22 12.05
C ALA A 123 6.64 -12.87 13.09
N ASN A 124 5.59 -13.54 12.60
CA ASN A 124 4.62 -14.22 13.48
C ASN A 124 5.30 -15.33 14.28
N ASN A 125 4.97 -15.40 15.57
CA ASN A 125 5.46 -16.38 16.55
C ASN A 125 6.94 -16.23 16.91
N LEU A 126 7.53 -15.04 16.75
CA LEU A 126 8.86 -14.73 17.27
C LEU A 126 8.78 -14.29 18.73
N THR A 127 9.75 -14.72 19.52
CA THR A 127 10.00 -14.34 20.91
C THR A 127 11.31 -13.58 21.03
N ASP A 128 11.64 -13.10 22.23
CA ASP A 128 12.91 -12.43 22.53
C ASP A 128 13.18 -11.18 21.68
N ILE A 129 12.11 -10.47 21.32
CA ILE A 129 12.22 -9.25 20.53
C ILE A 129 12.62 -8.07 21.42
N SER A 130 13.61 -7.30 21.00
CA SER A 130 14.01 -6.08 21.71
C SER A 130 12.83 -5.12 21.92
N LEU A 131 12.69 -4.57 23.13
CA LEU A 131 11.61 -3.65 23.49
C LEU A 131 11.60 -2.37 22.61
N GLY A 132 12.75 -1.98 22.06
CA GLY A 132 12.90 -0.83 21.15
C GLY A 132 12.77 -1.18 19.67
N VAL A 133 12.16 -2.31 19.34
CA VAL A 133 12.04 -2.80 17.96
C VAL A 133 11.25 -1.82 17.07
N SER A 134 11.68 -1.69 15.81
CA SER A 134 10.85 -1.07 14.78
C SER A 134 10.01 -2.14 14.09
N LEU A 135 8.75 -1.81 13.84
CA LEU A 135 7.76 -2.72 13.27
C LEU A 135 7.64 -2.48 11.78
N GLY A 136 7.43 -3.53 10.99
CA GLY A 136 7.39 -3.45 9.54
C GLY A 136 6.14 -4.10 8.96
N VAL A 137 5.63 -3.52 7.88
CA VAL A 137 4.59 -4.10 7.03
C VAL A 137 5.04 -3.97 5.58
N ARG A 138 5.04 -5.08 4.85
CA ARG A 138 5.31 -5.12 3.41
C ARG A 138 4.06 -5.50 2.65
N PHE A 139 3.69 -4.69 1.67
CA PHE A 139 2.56 -4.91 0.77
C PHE A 139 2.99 -5.56 -0.54
N SER A 140 2.01 -6.04 -1.32
CA SER A 140 2.25 -6.64 -2.63
C SER A 140 2.56 -5.66 -3.75
N GLU A 141 2.32 -4.37 -3.50
CA GLU A 141 2.40 -3.30 -4.48
C GLU A 141 2.53 -1.93 -3.78
N PRO A 142 2.85 -0.86 -4.54
CA PRO A 142 2.89 0.51 -4.01
C PRO A 142 1.55 0.96 -3.42
N MET A 143 1.58 1.47 -2.19
CA MET A 143 0.39 1.91 -1.47
C MET A 143 0.19 3.42 -1.54
N ASP A 144 -1.06 3.88 -1.43
CA ASP A 144 -1.35 5.29 -1.11
C ASP A 144 -0.94 5.58 0.33
N THR A 145 0.22 6.23 0.48
CA THR A 145 0.83 6.58 1.75
C THR A 145 -0.08 7.40 2.68
N SER A 146 -1.08 8.11 2.14
CA SER A 146 -2.03 8.87 2.95
C SER A 146 -3.02 7.99 3.70
N THR A 147 -3.21 6.74 3.25
CA THR A 147 -4.14 5.77 3.85
C THR A 147 -3.46 4.80 4.81
N VAL A 148 -2.14 4.61 4.68
CA VAL A 148 -1.32 3.78 5.57
C VAL A 148 -0.93 4.57 6.82
N THR A 149 -1.91 4.78 7.69
CA THR A 149 -1.77 5.57 8.92
C THR A 149 -1.54 4.70 10.15
N ALA A 150 -1.04 5.30 11.23
CA ALA A 150 -0.90 4.66 12.53
C ALA A 150 -1.27 5.64 13.66
N ASN A 151 -1.61 5.12 14.84
CA ASN A 151 -1.88 5.96 15.99
C ASN A 151 -0.61 6.67 16.46
N THR A 152 -0.67 7.99 16.60
CA THR A 152 0.44 8.83 17.08
C THR A 152 0.09 9.67 18.30
N SER A 153 -1.14 9.60 18.81
CA SER A 153 -1.69 10.58 19.76
C SER A 153 -2.17 9.97 21.07
N ASP A 154 -2.69 8.74 21.04
CA ASP A 154 -3.31 8.11 22.21
C ASP A 154 -3.23 6.57 22.13
N THR A 155 -4.11 5.87 22.86
CA THR A 155 -4.18 4.41 22.88
C THR A 155 -5.39 3.87 22.09
N THR A 156 -6.07 4.65 21.27
CA THR A 156 -7.24 4.20 20.50
C THR A 156 -6.80 3.42 19.25
N CYS A 157 -7.26 2.18 19.05
CA CYS A 157 -6.91 1.42 17.83
C CYS A 157 -7.75 1.76 16.60
N ALA A 158 -8.99 2.21 16.76
CA ALA A 158 -9.90 2.36 15.63
C ALA A 158 -9.50 3.50 14.68
N GLY A 159 -9.76 3.33 13.38
CA GLY A 159 -9.61 4.38 12.36
C GLY A 159 -8.22 4.54 11.75
N TYR A 160 -7.27 3.66 12.07
CA TYR A 160 -5.93 3.65 11.49
C TYR A 160 -5.74 2.53 10.46
N GLY A 161 -4.89 2.79 9.46
CA GLY A 161 -4.54 1.80 8.42
C GLY A 161 -3.76 0.61 8.97
N VAL A 162 -2.78 0.89 9.84
CA VAL A 162 -1.96 -0.10 10.54
C VAL A 162 -2.11 0.11 12.05
N GLN A 163 -2.37 -0.99 12.76
CA GLN A 163 -2.65 -1.00 14.19
C GLN A 163 -1.72 -2.02 14.85
N VAL A 164 -1.23 -1.67 16.04
CA VAL A 164 -0.38 -2.57 16.84
C VAL A 164 -0.97 -2.60 18.23
N SER A 165 -1.25 -3.79 18.75
CA SER A 165 -1.96 -3.96 20.02
C SER A 165 -1.46 -5.19 20.74
N LYS A 166 -1.43 -5.14 22.06
CA LYS A 166 -1.31 -6.34 22.90
C LYS A 166 -2.63 -7.06 23.11
N SER A 167 -3.75 -6.34 22.97
CA SER A 167 -5.08 -6.94 23.05
C SER A 167 -5.45 -7.67 21.76
N PRO A 168 -5.90 -8.93 21.83
CA PRO A 168 -6.44 -9.65 20.67
C PRO A 168 -7.64 -8.96 20.02
N SER A 169 -8.38 -8.14 20.78
CA SER A 169 -9.54 -7.40 20.28
C SER A 169 -9.19 -6.02 19.73
N PHE A 170 -7.93 -5.59 19.82
CA PHE A 170 -7.47 -4.24 19.44
C PHE A 170 -8.29 -3.15 20.14
N GLY A 171 -8.47 -3.31 21.45
CA GLY A 171 -9.07 -2.28 22.32
C GLY A 171 -8.11 -1.16 22.67
N ASP A 172 -6.79 -1.43 22.63
CA ASP A 172 -5.70 -0.54 22.96
C ASP A 172 -4.62 -0.56 21.88
N CYS A 173 -4.09 0.60 21.50
CA CYS A 173 -3.05 0.72 20.49
C CYS A 173 -1.72 1.10 21.12
N VAL A 174 -0.65 0.53 20.60
CA VAL A 174 0.70 1.08 20.77
C VAL A 174 0.75 2.42 20.03
N GLN A 175 1.11 3.48 20.75
CA GLN A 175 1.32 4.80 20.16
C GLN A 175 2.67 4.82 19.42
N MET A 176 2.65 5.25 18.16
CA MET A 176 3.83 5.44 17.32
C MET A 176 4.40 6.86 17.47
N SER A 177 5.70 7.03 17.22
CA SER A 177 6.38 8.31 17.28
C SER A 177 6.00 9.27 16.15
N GLY A 178 5.42 8.74 15.06
CA GLY A 178 4.99 9.49 13.90
C GLY A 178 4.25 8.62 12.88
N ALA A 179 3.94 9.21 11.73
CA ALA A 179 3.37 8.46 10.60
C ALA A 179 4.36 7.39 10.11
N PRO A 180 3.87 6.24 9.59
CA PRO A 180 4.75 5.20 9.05
C PRO A 180 5.70 5.75 7.98
N ALA A 181 6.99 5.48 8.12
CA ALA A 181 7.98 5.79 7.09
C ALA A 181 7.87 4.75 5.97
N TYR A 182 8.01 5.17 4.71
CA TYR A 182 7.84 4.28 3.57
C TYR A 182 9.10 4.20 2.70
N SER A 183 9.30 3.06 2.04
CA SER A 183 10.42 2.80 1.15
C SER A 183 10.05 1.76 0.08
N ASN A 184 11.01 1.36 -0.75
CA ASN A 184 10.83 0.31 -1.76
C ASN A 184 9.60 0.57 -2.66
N PHE A 185 9.55 1.76 -3.27
CA PHE A 185 8.40 2.23 -4.05
C PHE A 185 7.08 2.11 -3.28
N GLU A 186 7.06 2.67 -2.06
CA GLU A 186 5.86 2.78 -1.22
C GLU A 186 5.19 1.43 -0.89
N SER A 187 5.96 0.33 -0.94
CA SER A 187 5.48 -1.02 -0.64
C SER A 187 5.91 -1.48 0.77
N ASP A 188 6.98 -0.90 1.31
CA ASP A 188 7.49 -1.23 2.64
C ASP A 188 7.24 -0.07 3.60
N PHE A 189 6.57 -0.34 4.73
CA PHE A 189 6.25 0.63 5.77
C PHE A 189 6.90 0.25 7.09
N LEU A 190 7.57 1.21 7.72
CA LEU A 190 8.23 1.11 9.01
C LEU A 190 7.49 1.96 10.05
N LEU A 191 7.06 1.33 11.13
CA LEU A 191 6.45 1.96 12.29
C LEU A 191 7.46 1.96 13.44
N THR A 192 7.59 3.11 14.08
CA THR A 192 8.46 3.27 15.25
C THR A 192 7.60 3.55 16.46
N PRO A 193 7.52 2.65 17.46
CA PRO A 193 6.86 2.93 18.73
C PRO A 193 7.38 4.23 19.36
N SER A 194 6.51 4.97 20.04
CA SER A 194 6.84 6.24 20.71
C SER A 194 7.77 6.06 21.91
N GLY A 195 7.83 4.85 22.46
CA GLY A 195 8.75 4.41 23.50
C GLY A 195 8.93 2.90 23.46
N ASN A 196 9.75 2.38 24.36
CA ASN A 196 9.96 0.93 24.50
C ASN A 196 8.63 0.23 24.77
N LEU A 197 8.42 -0.90 24.10
CA LEU A 197 7.34 -1.83 24.42
C LEU A 197 7.59 -2.44 25.82
N PRO A 198 6.53 -2.79 26.57
CA PRO A 198 6.62 -3.66 27.75
C PRO A 198 7.39 -4.94 27.46
N ASP A 199 8.13 -5.45 28.44
CA ASP A 199 8.79 -6.76 28.42
C ASP A 199 7.78 -7.92 28.56
N GLU A 200 8.16 -9.11 28.06
CA GLU A 200 7.36 -10.35 28.11
C GLU A 200 5.89 -10.22 27.69
N GLU A 201 5.59 -9.30 26.77
CA GLU A 201 4.22 -9.02 26.33
C GLU A 201 4.04 -9.39 24.85
N TRP A 202 2.90 -10.00 24.54
CA TRP A 202 2.52 -10.38 23.18
C TRP A 202 1.87 -9.21 22.45
N PHE A 203 2.38 -8.87 21.27
CA PHE A 203 1.84 -7.85 20.38
C PHE A 203 1.40 -8.44 19.04
N LYS A 204 0.34 -7.89 18.46
CA LYS A 204 -0.16 -8.21 17.12
C LYS A 204 -0.18 -6.98 16.24
N ILE A 205 0.18 -7.18 14.99
CA ILE A 205 0.01 -6.19 13.92
C ILE A 205 -1.28 -6.51 13.17
N ARG A 206 -2.10 -5.49 12.93
CA ARG A 206 -3.28 -5.55 12.08
C ARG A 206 -3.19 -4.48 11.01
N VAL A 207 -3.64 -4.82 9.80
CA VAL A 207 -3.78 -3.90 8.68
C VAL A 207 -5.23 -3.92 8.24
N SER A 208 -5.89 -2.78 8.38
CA SER A 208 -7.32 -2.64 8.12
C SER A 208 -7.61 -2.51 6.63
N THR A 209 -8.88 -2.68 6.24
CA THR A 209 -9.32 -2.49 4.85
C THR A 209 -9.40 -1.02 4.42
N SER A 210 -9.06 -0.06 5.30
CA SER A 210 -9.04 1.36 4.94
C SER A 210 -7.80 1.75 4.15
N VAL A 211 -6.75 0.94 4.16
CA VAL A 211 -5.56 1.18 3.34
C VAL A 211 -5.87 0.88 1.88
N THR A 212 -5.36 1.71 0.97
CA THR A 212 -5.52 1.56 -0.47
C THR A 212 -4.20 1.62 -1.20
N ASP A 213 -4.14 1.00 -2.38
CA ASP A 213 -3.08 1.25 -3.35
C ASP A 213 -3.22 2.63 -4.02
N LEU A 214 -2.30 2.95 -4.95
CA LEU A 214 -2.32 4.18 -5.72
C LEU A 214 -3.51 4.32 -6.69
N ALA A 215 -4.14 3.20 -7.08
CA ALA A 215 -5.33 3.17 -7.93
C ALA A 215 -6.65 3.29 -7.14
N GLY A 216 -6.55 3.24 -5.81
CA GLY A 216 -7.62 3.28 -4.84
C GLY A 216 -8.26 1.92 -4.56
N ASN A 217 -7.64 0.78 -4.88
CA ASN A 217 -8.14 -0.52 -4.43
C ASN A 217 -7.78 -0.71 -2.96
N SER A 218 -8.78 -1.07 -2.15
CA SER A 218 -8.60 -1.37 -0.74
C SER A 218 -8.11 -2.79 -0.53
N LEU A 219 -7.47 -3.07 0.60
CA LEU A 219 -7.27 -4.46 1.06
C LEU A 219 -8.59 -5.24 0.99
N ALA A 220 -8.57 -6.42 0.36
CA ALA A 220 -9.78 -7.22 0.18
C ALA A 220 -10.36 -7.72 1.52
N THR A 221 -9.47 -8.03 2.46
CA THR A 221 -9.80 -8.48 3.81
C THR A 221 -8.81 -7.87 4.79
N GLU A 222 -9.27 -7.56 6.00
CA GLU A 222 -8.37 -7.15 7.08
C GLU A 222 -7.34 -8.25 7.36
N TYR A 223 -6.08 -7.86 7.45
CA TYR A 223 -5.01 -8.74 7.90
C TYR A 223 -4.85 -8.57 9.41
N THR A 224 -4.93 -9.66 10.17
CA THR A 224 -4.52 -9.69 11.58
C THR A 224 -3.48 -10.79 11.77
N MET A 225 -2.34 -10.44 12.34
CA MET A 225 -1.29 -11.39 12.69
C MET A 225 -1.83 -12.50 13.61
N PRO A 226 -1.71 -13.79 13.24
CA PRO A 226 -2.39 -14.87 13.98
C PRO A 226 -2.00 -14.98 15.45
N ASN A 227 -0.70 -15.10 15.74
CA ASN A 227 -0.17 -15.31 17.10
C ASN A 227 0.46 -14.04 17.68
N GLY A 228 1.13 -13.23 16.84
CA GLY A 228 1.84 -12.04 17.30
C GLY A 228 3.34 -12.25 17.40
N PHE A 229 4.01 -11.39 18.16
CA PHE A 229 5.39 -11.52 18.60
C PHE A 229 5.50 -11.16 20.08
N GLU A 230 6.50 -11.68 20.77
CA GLU A 230 6.75 -11.46 22.20
C GLU A 230 8.07 -10.71 22.40
N THR A 231 8.02 -9.69 23.24
CA THR A 231 9.20 -8.92 23.65
C THR A 231 10.06 -9.70 24.64
N ALA A 232 11.37 -9.46 24.63
CA ALA A 232 12.32 -10.11 25.51
C ALA A 232 12.05 -9.81 26.99
N ASP A 233 12.38 -10.78 27.83
CA ASP A 233 12.60 -10.56 29.26
C ASP A 233 13.91 -9.79 29.46
N ILE A 234 13.85 -8.76 30.31
CA ILE A 234 14.99 -7.92 30.68
C ILE A 234 15.21 -7.87 32.19
N ASN A 235 14.36 -8.53 32.97
CA ASN A 235 14.53 -8.64 34.40
C ASN A 235 15.55 -9.73 34.70
N ALA A 236 16.27 -9.55 35.80
CA ALA A 236 17.26 -10.53 36.23
C ALA A 236 16.64 -11.39 37.34
N PRO A 237 17.01 -12.68 37.42
CA PRO A 237 16.42 -13.57 38.39
C PRO A 237 16.84 -13.16 39.79
N VAL A 238 15.85 -12.98 40.66
CA VAL A 238 15.99 -12.63 42.06
C VAL A 238 15.89 -13.90 42.90
N LEU A 239 17.03 -14.29 43.48
CA LEU A 239 17.08 -15.40 44.43
C LEU A 239 16.67 -14.92 45.83
N THR A 240 15.75 -15.65 46.46
CA THR A 240 15.32 -15.44 47.84
C THR A 240 15.72 -16.63 48.69
N GLU A 241 16.51 -16.40 49.73
CA GLU A 241 16.83 -17.41 50.74
C GLU A 241 15.56 -17.81 51.51
N VAL A 242 15.36 -19.12 51.68
CA VAL A 242 14.24 -19.72 52.43
C VAL A 242 14.76 -20.31 53.74
N THR A 243 15.83 -21.09 53.66
CA THR A 243 16.48 -21.72 54.81
C THR A 243 17.96 -21.41 54.76
N ALA A 244 18.41 -20.59 55.70
CA ALA A 244 19.82 -20.28 55.90
C ALA A 244 20.53 -21.42 56.63
N VAL A 245 21.80 -21.63 56.30
CA VAL A 245 22.68 -22.48 57.12
C VAL A 245 23.02 -21.73 58.41
N THR A 246 22.59 -22.26 59.55
CA THR A 246 22.92 -21.67 60.86
C THR A 246 24.42 -21.79 61.13
N THR A 247 25.06 -20.73 61.64
CA THR A 247 26.50 -20.76 61.98
C THR A 247 26.75 -20.32 63.42
N PRO A 248 27.69 -20.96 64.14
CA PRO A 248 28.46 -22.16 63.76
C PRO A 248 27.58 -23.42 63.75
N SER A 249 27.89 -24.37 62.86
CA SER A 249 27.22 -25.67 62.75
C SER A 249 28.21 -26.82 62.83
N ASN A 250 27.78 -27.95 63.40
CA ASN A 250 28.49 -29.24 63.37
C ASN A 250 27.92 -30.20 62.30
N ASP A 251 27.00 -29.72 61.47
CA ASP A 251 26.47 -30.41 60.30
C ASP A 251 27.43 -30.23 59.10
N ASP A 252 27.91 -31.35 58.55
CA ASP A 252 28.83 -31.38 57.41
C ASP A 252 28.11 -31.37 56.04
N SER A 253 26.78 -31.44 56.04
CA SER A 253 25.91 -31.48 54.86
C SER A 253 24.66 -30.61 55.04
N PRO A 254 24.79 -29.32 55.42
CA PRO A 254 23.63 -28.51 55.77
C PRO A 254 22.75 -28.21 54.56
N ASP A 255 21.43 -28.26 54.77
CA ASP A 255 20.46 -27.86 53.76
C ASP A 255 20.46 -26.33 53.60
N TYR A 256 20.67 -25.87 52.37
CA TYR A 256 20.44 -24.48 51.96
C TYR A 256 19.29 -24.45 50.95
N VAL A 257 18.21 -23.75 51.30
CA VAL A 257 17.03 -23.66 50.43
C VAL A 257 16.88 -22.22 49.99
N PHE A 258 16.74 -22.01 48.69
CA PHE A 258 16.38 -20.73 48.09
C PHE A 258 15.31 -20.96 47.03
N LYS A 259 14.66 -19.89 46.60
CA LYS A 259 13.74 -19.88 45.46
C LYS A 259 14.12 -18.74 44.51
N SER A 260 13.85 -18.91 43.22
CA SER A 260 13.89 -17.83 42.23
C SER A 260 12.49 -17.28 42.00
N ASN A 261 12.37 -16.02 41.61
CA ASN A 261 11.09 -15.43 41.15
C ASN A 261 10.77 -15.78 39.69
N GLU A 262 11.74 -16.28 38.93
CA GLU A 262 11.61 -16.68 37.53
C GLU A 262 12.51 -17.89 37.20
N ASP A 263 12.24 -18.54 36.08
CA ASP A 263 13.04 -19.69 35.62
C ASP A 263 14.44 -19.25 35.21
N GLY A 264 15.43 -20.13 35.38
CA GLY A 264 16.80 -19.82 35.03
C GLY A 264 17.72 -21.02 35.10
N THR A 265 18.96 -20.84 34.65
CA THR A 265 20.00 -21.86 34.79
C THR A 265 20.80 -21.61 36.06
N LEU A 266 20.77 -22.55 36.99
CA LEU A 266 21.63 -22.51 38.17
C LEU A 266 23.09 -22.77 37.78
N SER A 267 24.00 -21.88 38.18
CA SER A 267 25.43 -22.03 37.96
C SER A 267 26.23 -21.59 39.19
N PHE A 268 27.32 -22.30 39.47
CA PHE A 268 28.22 -21.99 40.59
C PHE A 268 29.56 -21.46 40.06
N PRO A 269 30.16 -20.42 40.68
CA PRO A 269 31.47 -19.93 40.29
C PRO A 269 32.54 -21.02 40.39
N SER A 270 33.46 -21.08 39.43
CA SER A 270 34.58 -22.02 39.46
C SER A 270 35.53 -21.70 40.63
N GLY A 271 35.99 -22.74 41.34
CA GLY A 271 37.00 -22.60 42.40
C GLY A 271 36.47 -22.51 43.84
N ILE A 272 35.18 -22.77 44.08
CA ILE A 272 34.59 -22.85 45.43
C ILE A 272 34.34 -24.33 45.78
N SER A 273 34.61 -24.73 47.03
CA SER A 273 34.48 -26.10 47.55
C SER A 273 33.04 -26.55 47.84
N CYS A 274 32.03 -25.81 47.37
CA CYS A 274 30.62 -26.11 47.58
C CYS A 274 30.06 -26.75 46.31
N SER A 275 29.59 -27.99 46.43
CA SER A 275 28.90 -28.73 45.36
C SER A 275 27.49 -29.10 45.80
N SER A 276 26.48 -28.88 44.95
CA SER A 276 25.12 -29.36 45.21
C SER A 276 24.93 -30.79 44.69
N ASN A 277 24.35 -31.69 45.50
CA ASN A 277 23.67 -32.87 44.96
C ASN A 277 22.33 -32.40 44.38
N THR A 278 22.20 -32.39 43.06
CA THR A 278 21.00 -31.92 42.36
C THR A 278 19.75 -32.70 42.77
N GLY A 279 18.83 -32.05 43.50
CA GLY A 279 17.42 -32.40 43.48
C GLY A 279 16.74 -31.67 42.32
N THR A 280 15.96 -32.39 41.53
CA THR A 280 15.23 -31.87 40.37
C THR A 280 14.36 -30.66 40.72
N SER A 281 14.33 -29.69 39.80
CA SER A 281 13.28 -28.68 39.65
C SER A 281 11.88 -29.31 39.65
#